data_AF-A0A1V6I0L1-F1
#
_entry.id   AF-A0A1V6I0L1-F1
#
_cell.length_a   1.000
_cell.length_b   1.000
_cell.length_c   1.000
_cell.angle_alpha   90.00
_cell.angle_beta   90.00
_cell.angle_gamma   90.00
#
_symmetry.space_group_name_H-M   'P 1'
#
loop_
_entity.id
_entity.type
_entity.pdbx_description
1 polymer ?
#
loop_
_entity_poly.entity_id
_entity_poly.type
_entity_poly.pdbx_seq_one_letter_code
_entity_poly.pdbx_strand_id
1 'polypeptide(L)'
;MEQKDYILREIEKIGLILIAIKQKLFGGKENLAITIEKQMEETKDALLTELKFDIDNFLSLDKAETEQYLSEFEGFNVENTEHLADIISQIGFAKKSENYLEKALQLYEFCIFSSKTFSLDRERRMEEIRRCLGS
;
A
#
# COMPACT_ATOMS: atom_id res chain seq x y z
N MET A 1 -16.92 -17.54 19.15
CA MET A 1 -15.43 -17.48 19.14
C MET A 1 -14.90 -17.55 17.70
N GLU A 2 -15.50 -18.33 16.80
CA GLU A 2 -14.93 -18.63 15.48
C GLU A 2 -14.71 -17.44 14.51
N GLN A 3 -15.64 -16.50 14.38
CA GLN A 3 -15.51 -15.43 13.38
C GLN A 3 -14.44 -14.38 13.73
N LYS A 4 -14.32 -14.02 15.02
CA LYS A 4 -13.32 -13.05 15.47
C LYS A 4 -11.89 -13.59 15.29
N ASP A 5 -11.70 -14.87 15.62
CA ASP A 5 -10.40 -15.54 15.47
C ASP A 5 -10.03 -15.76 14.00
N TYR A 6 -11.02 -15.92 13.13
CA TYR A 6 -10.81 -15.97 11.69
C TYR A 6 -10.39 -14.60 11.13
N ILE A 7 -11.12 -13.53 11.44
CA ILE A 7 -10.78 -12.17 10.99
C ILE A 7 -9.38 -11.77 11.47
N LEU A 8 -9.03 -12.06 12.73
CA LEU A 8 -7.71 -11.74 13.27
C LEU A 8 -6.59 -12.45 12.49
N ARG A 9 -6.78 -13.73 12.14
CA ARG A 9 -5.81 -14.49 11.36
C ARG A 9 -5.61 -13.92 9.96
N GLU A 10 -6.69 -13.50 9.30
CA GLU A 10 -6.55 -12.89 7.98
C GLU A 10 -5.87 -11.50 8.05
N ILE A 11 -6.15 -10.70 9.08
CA ILE A 11 -5.40 -9.46 9.37
C ILE A 11 -3.90 -9.75 9.51
N GLU A 12 -3.53 -10.72 10.34
CA GLU A 12 -2.13 -11.08 10.58
C GLU A 12 -1.45 -11.58 9.30
N LYS A 13 -2.14 -12.42 8.52
CA LYS A 13 -1.64 -12.96 7.26
C LYS A 13 -1.37 -11.86 6.24
N ILE A 14 -2.32 -10.95 6.01
CA ILE A 14 -2.13 -9.84 5.08
C ILE A 14 -0.98 -8.95 5.56
N GLY A 15 -0.91 -8.65 6.85
CA GLY A 15 0.17 -7.83 7.42
C GLY A 15 1.55 -8.43 7.19
N LEU A 16 1.72 -9.74 7.44
CA LEU A 16 2.98 -10.44 7.20
C LEU A 16 3.40 -10.39 5.72
N ILE A 17 2.45 -10.58 4.80
CA ILE A 17 2.73 -10.54 3.35
C ILE A 17 3.14 -9.12 2.93
N LEU A 18 2.43 -8.08 3.37
CA LEU A 18 2.77 -6.69 3.06
C LEU A 18 4.14 -6.30 3.64
N ILE A 19 4.46 -6.72 4.86
CA ILE A 19 5.78 -6.49 5.47
C ILE A 19 6.88 -7.20 4.67
N ALA A 20 6.65 -8.45 4.24
CA ALA A 20 7.61 -9.20 3.43
C ALA A 20 7.86 -8.52 2.07
N ILE A 21 6.79 -8.06 1.40
CA ILE A 21 6.87 -7.30 0.15
C ILE A 21 7.65 -6.00 0.37
N LYS A 22 7.31 -5.25 1.44
CA LYS A 22 8.01 -4.04 1.85
C LYS A 22 9.51 -4.31 2.06
N GLN A 23 9.88 -5.35 2.80
CA GLN A 23 11.28 -5.71 3.02
C GLN A 23 12.00 -6.09 1.73
N LYS A 24 11.33 -6.78 0.80
CA LYS A 24 11.90 -7.12 -0.50
C LYS A 24 12.15 -5.87 -1.36
N LEU A 25 11.25 -4.90 -1.30
CA LEU A 25 11.37 -3.63 -2.02
C LEU A 25 12.45 -2.71 -1.41
N PHE A 26 12.64 -2.72 -0.08
CA PHE A 26 13.47 -1.72 0.63
C PHE A 26 14.69 -2.25 1.38
N GLY A 27 14.82 -3.57 1.57
CA GLY A 27 15.87 -4.18 2.39
C GLY A 27 17.16 -4.53 1.64
N GLY A 28 17.15 -4.44 0.30
CA GLY A 28 18.31 -4.78 -0.55
C GLY A 28 19.30 -3.62 -0.67
N LYS A 29 20.57 -3.85 -0.29
CA LYS A 29 21.68 -2.88 -0.41
C LYS A 29 22.26 -2.74 -1.84
N GLU A 30 21.51 -3.07 -2.89
CA GLU A 30 22.09 -3.13 -4.24
C GLU A 30 21.71 -1.93 -5.12
N ASN A 31 22.75 -1.18 -5.50
CA ASN A 31 22.75 -0.14 -6.53
C ASN A 31 22.30 -0.74 -7.87
N LEU A 32 21.28 -0.14 -8.51
CA LEU A 32 21.16 0.20 -9.95
C LEU A 32 19.68 0.41 -10.31
N ALA A 33 19.38 1.42 -11.13
CA ALA A 33 18.03 1.74 -11.59
C ALA A 33 17.34 0.58 -12.34
N ILE A 34 18.10 -0.34 -12.95
CA ILE A 34 17.60 -1.55 -13.62
C ILE A 34 16.97 -2.53 -12.60
N THR A 35 17.42 -2.52 -11.35
CA THR A 35 16.90 -3.38 -10.28
C THR A 35 15.53 -2.91 -9.80
N ILE A 36 15.26 -1.60 -9.89
CA ILE A 36 14.03 -0.99 -9.37
C ILE A 36 12.80 -1.41 -10.16
N GLU A 37 12.84 -1.34 -11.49
CA GLU A 37 11.70 -1.74 -12.34
C GLU A 37 11.37 -3.22 -12.16
N LYS A 38 12.40 -4.07 -12.06
CA LYS A 38 12.22 -5.50 -11.79
C LYS A 38 11.63 -5.75 -10.40
N GLN A 39 12.13 -5.06 -9.37
CA GLN A 39 11.60 -5.15 -8.00
C GLN A 39 10.14 -4.71 -7.91
N MET A 40 9.76 -3.71 -8.70
CA MET A 40 8.37 -3.26 -8.80
C MET A 40 7.50 -4.33 -9.45
N GLU A 41 7.91 -4.89 -10.58
CA GLU A 41 7.14 -5.93 -11.26
C GLU A 41 6.97 -7.16 -10.36
N GLU A 42 8.05 -7.60 -9.71
CA GLU A 42 8.00 -8.67 -8.72
C GLU A 42 7.10 -8.34 -7.52
N THR A 43 6.94 -7.06 -7.18
CA THR A 43 6.03 -6.60 -6.12
C THR A 43 4.58 -6.64 -6.57
N LYS A 44 4.29 -6.22 -7.80
CA LYS A 44 2.96 -6.36 -8.39
C LYS A 44 2.55 -7.83 -8.45
N ASP A 45 3.46 -8.67 -8.95
CA ASP A 45 3.26 -10.11 -9.04
C ASP A 45 3.02 -10.72 -7.66
N ALA A 46 3.79 -10.33 -6.64
CA ALA A 46 3.59 -10.81 -5.27
C ALA A 46 2.23 -10.39 -4.71
N LEU A 47 1.80 -9.14 -4.88
CA LEU A 47 0.48 -8.67 -4.47
C LEU A 47 -0.63 -9.48 -5.16
N LEU A 48 -0.49 -9.71 -6.47
CA LEU A 48 -1.47 -10.46 -7.24
C LEU A 48 -1.51 -11.94 -6.88
N THR A 49 -0.35 -12.58 -6.67
CA THR A 49 -0.27 -14.03 -6.42
C THR A 49 -0.56 -14.40 -4.97
N GLU A 50 -0.05 -13.62 -4.01
CA GLU A 50 -0.18 -13.92 -2.58
C GLU A 50 -1.48 -13.36 -1.98
N LEU A 51 -1.93 -12.18 -2.45
CA LEU A 51 -3.12 -11.51 -1.92
C LEU A 51 -4.29 -11.47 -2.89
N LYS A 52 -4.13 -11.90 -4.16
CA LYS A 52 -5.12 -11.66 -5.23
C LYS A 52 -5.41 -10.17 -5.42
N PHE A 53 -4.46 -9.33 -5.07
CA PHE A 53 -4.58 -7.88 -5.13
C PHE A 53 -4.01 -7.38 -6.45
N ASP A 54 -4.89 -6.96 -7.36
CA ASP A 54 -4.52 -6.40 -8.65
C ASP A 54 -4.27 -4.90 -8.52
N ILE A 55 -2.99 -4.53 -8.46
CA ILE A 55 -2.57 -3.14 -8.30
C ILE A 55 -2.93 -2.27 -9.50
N ASP A 56 -2.92 -2.82 -10.72
CA ASP A 56 -3.17 -2.04 -11.92
C ASP A 56 -4.67 -1.73 -12.05
N ASN A 57 -5.54 -2.69 -11.71
CA ASN A 57 -6.96 -2.43 -11.52
C ASN A 57 -7.17 -1.41 -10.40
N PHE A 58 -6.55 -1.62 -9.23
CA PHE A 58 -6.72 -0.78 -8.05
C PHE A 58 -6.38 0.70 -8.28
N LEU A 59 -5.32 0.97 -9.06
CA LEU A 59 -4.91 2.33 -9.42
C LEU A 59 -5.93 3.05 -10.30
N SER A 60 -6.77 2.33 -11.03
CA SER A 60 -7.80 2.91 -11.90
C SER A 60 -9.10 3.27 -11.17
N LEU A 61 -9.29 2.75 -9.95
CA LEU A 61 -10.51 2.92 -9.17
C LEU A 61 -10.63 4.34 -8.58
N ASP A 62 -11.84 4.87 -8.52
CA ASP A 62 -12.14 6.08 -7.76
C ASP A 62 -12.12 5.81 -6.24
N LYS A 63 -12.40 6.83 -5.43
CA LYS A 63 -12.37 6.70 -3.96
C LYS A 63 -13.40 5.70 -3.42
N ALA A 64 -14.63 5.73 -3.92
CA ALA A 64 -15.68 4.82 -3.44
C ALA A 64 -15.39 3.38 -3.87
N GLU A 65 -14.94 3.20 -5.11
CA GLU A 65 -14.51 1.92 -5.66
C GLU A 65 -13.27 1.37 -4.93
N THR A 66 -12.34 2.24 -4.53
CA THR A 66 -11.15 1.88 -3.73
C THR A 66 -11.57 1.31 -2.37
N GLU A 67 -12.48 1.99 -1.67
CA GLU A 67 -12.99 1.52 -0.38
C GLU A 67 -13.73 0.19 -0.52
N GLN A 68 -14.54 0.05 -1.57
CA GLN A 68 -15.22 -1.19 -1.89
C GLN A 68 -14.22 -2.33 -2.18
N TYR A 69 -13.22 -2.08 -3.02
CA TYR A 69 -12.22 -3.08 -3.38
C TYR A 69 -11.44 -3.58 -2.16
N LEU A 70 -11.00 -2.68 -1.28
CA LEU A 70 -10.34 -3.08 -0.03
C LEU A 70 -11.24 -3.92 0.87
N SER A 71 -12.56 -3.68 0.87
CA SER A 71 -13.52 -4.44 1.67
C SER A 71 -13.73 -5.88 1.21
N GLU A 72 -13.31 -6.22 -0.02
CA GLU A 72 -13.36 -7.60 -0.54
C GLU A 72 -12.33 -8.52 0.12
N PHE A 73 -11.30 -7.95 0.76
CA PHE A 73 -10.27 -8.70 1.46
C PHE A 73 -10.47 -8.60 2.97
N GLU A 74 -10.85 -9.73 3.56
CA GLU A 74 -10.80 -9.88 5.01
C GLU A 74 -9.33 -9.74 5.44
N GLY A 75 -9.00 -8.66 6.14
CA GLY A 75 -7.64 -8.41 6.61
C GLY A 75 -7.09 -7.01 6.32
N PHE A 76 -7.70 -6.21 5.44
CA PHE A 76 -7.37 -4.78 5.37
C PHE A 76 -7.98 -4.02 6.55
N ASN A 77 -7.19 -3.86 7.60
CA ASN A 77 -7.41 -2.90 8.67
C ASN A 77 -6.56 -1.64 8.43
N VAL A 78 -6.65 -0.65 9.31
CA VAL A 78 -5.86 0.60 9.22
C VAL A 78 -4.36 0.35 9.02
N GLU A 79 -3.78 -0.60 9.76
CA GLU A 79 -2.35 -0.90 9.73
C GLU A 79 -1.92 -1.52 8.39
N ASN A 80 -2.65 -2.53 7.93
CA ASN A 80 -2.38 -3.17 6.65
C ASN A 80 -2.62 -2.23 5.47
N THR A 81 -3.65 -1.38 5.54
CA THR A 81 -3.89 -0.35 4.53
C THR A 81 -2.77 0.69 4.52
N GLU A 82 -2.21 1.04 5.67
CA GLU A 82 -1.04 1.92 5.75
C GLU A 82 0.21 1.26 5.17
N HIS A 83 0.44 -0.04 5.40
CA HIS A 83 1.53 -0.77 4.75
C HIS A 83 1.37 -0.82 3.23
N LEU A 84 0.14 -0.99 2.73
CA LEU A 84 -0.13 -0.90 1.30
C LEU A 84 0.17 0.51 0.76
N ALA A 85 -0.23 1.56 1.50
CA ALA A 85 0.07 2.94 1.14
C ALA A 85 1.58 3.23 1.06
N ASP A 86 2.37 2.65 1.99
CA ASP A 86 3.84 2.73 1.97
C ASP A 86 4.45 2.06 0.73
N ILE A 87 3.91 0.91 0.31
CA ILE A 87 4.40 0.19 -0.88
C ILE A 87 4.08 1.02 -2.14
N ILE A 88 2.82 1.45 -2.27
CA ILE A 88 2.35 2.20 -3.45
C ILE A 88 3.08 3.55 -3.56
N SER A 89 3.25 4.31 -2.46
CA SER A 89 3.94 5.61 -2.51
C SER A 89 5.37 5.47 -2.99
N GLN A 90 6.07 4.42 -2.56
CA GLN A 90 7.47 4.20 -2.93
C GLN A 90 7.62 3.75 -4.37
N ILE A 91 6.70 2.91 -4.89
CA ILE A 91 6.63 2.66 -6.33
C ILE A 91 6.39 3.98 -7.07
N GLY A 92 5.48 4.82 -6.57
CA GLY A 92 5.20 6.14 -7.12
C GLY A 92 6.41 7.06 -7.19
N PHE A 93 7.18 7.18 -6.10
CA PHE A 93 8.40 7.99 -6.07
C PHE A 93 9.47 7.47 -7.03
N ALA A 94 9.68 6.16 -7.05
CA ALA A 94 10.71 5.57 -7.87
C ALA A 94 10.36 5.59 -9.38
N LYS A 95 9.08 5.45 -9.75
CA LYS A 95 8.60 5.63 -11.14
C LYS A 95 8.34 7.08 -11.53
N LYS A 96 8.35 8.00 -10.55
CA LYS A 96 7.80 9.37 -10.70
C LYS A 96 6.38 9.35 -11.27
N SER A 97 5.55 8.44 -10.76
CA SER A 97 4.18 8.22 -11.26
C SER A 97 3.18 8.92 -10.36
N GLU A 98 2.50 9.94 -10.91
CA GLU A 98 1.45 10.68 -10.20
C GLU A 98 0.31 9.78 -9.76
N ASN A 99 -0.17 8.87 -10.61
CA ASN A 99 -1.27 7.96 -10.26
C ASN A 99 -0.97 7.14 -8.99
N TYR A 100 0.22 6.55 -8.89
CA TYR A 100 0.63 5.82 -7.68
C TYR A 100 0.67 6.74 -6.45
N LEU A 101 1.22 7.94 -6.62
CA LEU A 101 1.34 8.91 -5.53
C LEU A 101 -0.04 9.41 -5.05
N GLU A 102 -0.95 9.73 -5.97
CA GLU A 102 -2.33 10.11 -5.67
C GLU A 102 -3.08 8.97 -4.99
N LYS A 103 -2.94 7.73 -5.47
CA LYS A 103 -3.55 6.56 -4.83
C LYS A 103 -3.01 6.34 -3.42
N ALA A 104 -1.71 6.50 -3.20
CA ALA A 104 -1.12 6.40 -1.87
C ALA A 104 -1.67 7.49 -0.93
N LEU A 105 -1.82 8.73 -1.40
CA LEU A 105 -2.46 9.80 -0.62
C LEU A 105 -3.89 9.43 -0.22
N GLN A 106 -4.70 8.92 -1.15
CA GLN A 106 -6.06 8.47 -0.87
C GLN A 106 -6.08 7.40 0.24
N LEU A 107 -5.12 6.45 0.22
CA LEU A 107 -5.01 5.44 1.27
C LEU A 107 -4.61 6.00 2.64
N TYR A 108 -3.69 6.97 2.70
CA TYR A 108 -3.35 7.62 3.97
C TYR A 108 -4.54 8.42 4.53
N GLU A 109 -5.29 9.12 3.67
CA GLU A 109 -6.52 9.82 4.08
C GLU A 109 -7.56 8.85 4.63
N PHE A 110 -7.74 7.70 3.97
CA PHE A 110 -8.60 6.63 4.47
C PHE A 110 -8.15 6.12 5.85
N CYS A 111 -6.85 5.95 6.06
CA CYS A 111 -6.29 5.53 7.36
C CYS A 111 -6.54 6.59 8.45
N ILE A 112 -6.42 7.88 8.14
CA ILE A 112 -6.70 8.98 9.09
C ILE A 112 -8.19 8.96 9.46
N PHE A 113 -9.08 8.91 8.46
CA PHE A 113 -10.52 8.88 8.67
C PHE A 113 -10.96 7.67 9.50
N SER A 114 -10.43 6.49 9.18
CA SER A 114 -10.79 5.22 9.83
C SER A 114 -10.24 5.11 11.25
N SER A 115 -8.99 5.52 11.48
CA SER A 115 -8.34 5.41 12.79
C SER A 115 -8.78 6.49 13.79
N LYS A 116 -9.30 7.62 13.28
CA LYS A 116 -9.57 8.84 14.06
C LYS A 116 -8.37 9.29 14.91
N THR A 117 -7.17 8.89 14.51
CA THR A 117 -5.93 9.07 15.27
C THR A 117 -4.94 9.81 14.40
N PHE A 118 -4.44 10.93 14.91
CA PHE A 118 -3.39 11.69 14.25
C PHE A 118 -2.05 10.93 14.33
N SER A 119 -1.32 10.87 13.22
CA SER A 119 0.03 10.30 13.15
C SER A 119 0.94 11.29 12.43
N LEU A 120 1.99 11.73 13.14
CA LEU A 120 3.01 12.60 12.58
C LEU A 120 3.73 11.93 11.40
N ASP A 121 3.95 10.61 11.48
CA ASP A 121 4.60 9.86 10.41
C ASP A 121 3.74 9.83 9.15
N ARG A 122 2.42 9.66 9.29
CA ARG A 122 1.49 9.74 8.15
C ARG A 122 1.51 11.12 7.53
N GLU A 123 1.36 12.17 8.35
CA GLU A 123 1.33 13.54 7.84
C GLU A 123 2.62 13.86 7.07
N ARG A 124 3.78 13.46 7.61
CA ARG A 124 5.06 13.61 6.93
C ARG A 124 5.09 12.90 5.57
N ARG A 125 4.67 11.62 5.50
CA ARG A 125 4.63 10.87 4.23
C ARG A 125 3.69 11.52 3.22
N MET A 126 2.53 12.00 3.67
CA MET A 126 1.58 12.71 2.83
C MET A 126 2.15 14.03 2.32
N GLU A 127 2.82 14.81 3.16
CA GLU A 127 3.51 16.03 2.73
C GLU A 127 4.59 15.75 1.69
N GLU A 128 5.39 14.71 1.87
CA GLU A 128 6.42 14.29 0.90
C GLU A 128 5.78 13.98 -0.47
N ILE A 129 4.65 13.28 -0.48
CA ILE A 129 3.90 12.99 -1.71
C ILE A 129 3.33 14.28 -2.33
N ARG A 130 2.66 15.12 -1.54
CA ARG A 130 2.06 16.38 -2.00
C ARG A 130 3.11 17.30 -2.63
N ARG A 131 4.32 17.36 -2.05
CA ARG A 131 5.44 18.11 -2.63
C ARG A 131 5.82 17.56 -3.99
N CYS A 132 5.90 16.24 -4.13
CA CYS A 132 6.24 15.59 -5.41
C CYS A 132 5.18 15.83 -6.50
N LEU A 133 3.88 15.84 -6.14
CA LEU A 133 2.78 16.11 -7.06
C LEU A 133 2.62 17.60 -7.43
N GLY A 134 3.05 18.51 -6.55
CA GLY A 134 3.00 19.96 -6.77
C GLY A 134 4.29 20.57 -7.32
N SER A 135 5.26 19.75 -7.74
CA SER A 135 6.56 20.16 -8.32
C SER A 135 6.50 20.34 -9.83
#